data_AF-A0A183DYT2-F1
#
_entry.id   AF-A0A183DYT2-F1
#
_cell.length_a   1.000
_cell.length_b   1.000
_cell.length_c   1.000
_cell.angle_alpha   90.00
_cell.angle_beta   90.00
_cell.angle_gamma   90.00
#
_symmetry.space_group_name_H-M   'P 1'
#
loop_
_entity.id
_entity.type
_entity.pdbx_description
1 polymer ?
#
loop_
_entity_poly.entity_id
_entity_poly.type
_entity_poly.pdbx_seq_one_letter_code
_entity_poly.pdbx_strand_id
1 'polypeptide(L)'
;MNVVTVAQQYISEMVRLAGPGMKVLMMDKFTTSAVSCVYTQSDVMQKEVYLFERLDSGALREPIKHLKCVAFLQPTIENVRLLAEELRSPRYGQYYICT
;
A
#
# COMPACT_ATOMS: atom_id res chain seq x y z
N MET A 1 -11.24 -23.77 5.85
CA MET A 1 -10.16 -22.84 5.50
C MET A 1 -10.77 -21.70 4.69
N ASN A 2 -10.86 -20.48 5.24
CA ASN A 2 -11.53 -19.35 4.58
C ASN A 2 -10.48 -18.45 3.92
N VAL A 3 -10.52 -18.37 2.59
CA VAL A 3 -9.54 -17.61 1.80
C VAL A 3 -9.60 -16.12 2.11
N VAL A 4 -10.79 -15.58 2.42
CA VAL A 4 -10.97 -14.18 2.80
C VAL A 4 -10.21 -13.87 4.10
N THR A 5 -10.35 -14.72 5.10
CA THR A 5 -9.68 -14.55 6.39
C THR A 5 -8.15 -14.63 6.25
N VAL A 6 -7.65 -15.54 5.40
CA VAL A 6 -6.21 -15.63 5.13
C VAL A 6 -5.70 -14.38 4.42
N ALA A 7 -6.41 -13.88 3.41
CA ALA A 7 -6.04 -12.66 2.70
C ALA A 7 -6.03 -11.44 3.64
N GLN A 8 -7.02 -11.34 4.53
CA GLN A 8 -7.06 -10.33 5.58
C GLN A 8 -5.82 -10.42 6.49
N GLN A 9 -5.48 -11.62 6.97
CA GLN A 9 -4.30 -11.81 7.82
C GLN A 9 -3.00 -11.38 7.14
N TYR A 10 -2.81 -11.69 5.86
CA TYR A 10 -1.63 -11.26 5.10
C TYR A 10 -1.48 -9.74 5.05
N ILE A 11 -2.53 -9.03 4.65
CA ILE A 11 -2.50 -7.56 4.57
C ILE A 11 -2.31 -6.96 5.97
N SER A 12 -2.93 -7.56 7.00
CA SER A 12 -2.75 -7.15 8.38
C SER A 12 -1.30 -7.25 8.84
N GLU A 13 -0.63 -8.35 8.49
CA GLU A 13 0.78 -8.55 8.83
C GLU A 13 1.70 -7.61 8.06
N MET A 14 1.43 -7.36 6.77
CA MET A 14 2.18 -6.35 5.99
C MET A 14 2.12 -4.97 6.63
N VAL A 15 0.93 -4.54 7.06
CA VAL A 15 0.72 -3.25 7.75
C VAL A 15 1.35 -3.23 9.15
N ARG A 16 1.38 -4.38 9.84
CA ARG A 16 2.04 -4.54 11.15
C ARG A 16 3.56 -4.44 11.03
N LEU A 17 4.16 -5.04 10.01
CA LEU A 17 5.60 -4.99 9.74
C LEU A 17 6.10 -3.57 9.44
N ALA A 18 5.24 -2.70 8.90
CA ALA A 18 5.55 -1.28 8.74
C ALA A 18 5.74 -0.53 10.09
N GLY A 19 5.40 -1.16 11.21
CA GLY A 19 5.48 -0.59 12.56
C GLY A 19 4.43 0.49 12.81
N PRO A 20 4.42 1.14 13.99
CA PRO A 20 3.43 2.16 14.33
C PRO A 20 3.61 3.45 13.51
N GLY A 21 2.56 4.27 13.42
CA GLY A 21 2.56 5.58 12.76
C GLY A 21 1.65 5.67 11.54
N MET A 22 1.52 6.87 10.97
CA MET A 22 0.64 7.11 9.83
C MET A 22 1.16 6.43 8.55
N LYS A 23 0.32 5.58 7.96
CA LYS A 23 0.65 4.79 6.78
C LYS A 23 -0.21 5.17 5.59
N VAL A 24 0.39 5.00 4.42
CA VAL A 24 -0.30 4.97 3.14
C VAL A 24 -0.19 3.57 2.56
N LEU A 25 -1.30 3.02 2.08
CA LEU A 25 -1.31 1.77 1.33
C LEU A 25 -1.31 2.13 -0.17
N MET A 26 -0.17 1.87 -0.81
CA MET A 26 0.03 2.05 -2.23
C MET A 26 -0.29 0.75 -2.96
N MET A 27 -1.17 0.82 -3.95
CA MET A 27 -1.70 -0.34 -4.67
C MET A 27 -1.66 -0.11 -6.17
N ASP A 28 -1.74 -1.18 -6.94
CA ASP A 28 -2.03 -1.14 -8.37
C ASP A 28 -3.53 -1.35 -8.62
N LYS A 29 -3.92 -1.38 -9.90
CA LYS A 29 -5.31 -1.61 -10.30
C LYS A 29 -5.88 -2.94 -9.78
N PHE A 30 -5.09 -4.01 -9.79
CA PHE A 30 -5.52 -5.36 -9.46
C PHE A 30 -5.63 -5.54 -7.94
N THR A 31 -4.58 -5.17 -7.22
CA THR A 31 -4.50 -5.21 -5.76
C THR A 31 -5.51 -4.30 -5.10
N THR A 32 -5.84 -3.14 -5.69
CA THR A 32 -6.94 -2.28 -5.21
C THR A 32 -8.27 -3.03 -5.18
N SER A 33 -8.60 -3.77 -6.25
CA SER A 33 -9.81 -4.60 -6.28
C SER A 33 -9.76 -5.72 -5.25
N ALA A 34 -8.62 -6.40 -5.12
CA ALA A 34 -8.45 -7.48 -4.14
C ALA A 34 -8.65 -6.98 -2.70
N VAL A 35 -8.01 -5.86 -2.33
CA VAL A 35 -8.14 -5.25 -0.99
C VAL A 35 -9.57 -4.79 -0.73
N SER A 36 -10.23 -4.17 -1.72
CA SER A 36 -11.63 -3.73 -1.59
C SER A 36 -12.63 -4.88 -1.38
N CYS A 37 -12.30 -6.10 -1.80
CA CYS A 37 -13.15 -7.28 -1.59
C CYS A 37 -12.99 -7.92 -0.21
N VAL A 38 -11.84 -7.70 0.45
CA VAL A 38 -11.51 -8.36 1.72
C VAL A 38 -11.49 -7.39 2.91
N TYR A 39 -11.47 -6.08 2.66
CA TYR A 39 -11.45 -5.06 3.70
C TYR A 39 -12.52 -3.99 3.48
N THR A 40 -13.16 -3.59 4.58
CA THR A 40 -13.90 -2.33 4.61
C THR A 40 -12.94 -1.18 4.91
N GLN A 41 -13.31 0.04 4.50
CA GLN A 41 -12.50 1.23 4.77
C GLN A 41 -12.28 1.45 6.28
N SER A 42 -13.29 1.14 7.11
CA SER A 42 -13.22 1.26 8.57
C SER A 42 -12.18 0.35 9.21
N ASP A 43 -12.07 -0.90 8.73
CA ASP A 43 -11.12 -1.89 9.27
C ASP A 43 -9.67 -1.52 8.99
N VAL A 44 -9.42 -0.83 7.87
CA VAL A 44 -8.08 -0.43 7.45
C VAL A 44 -7.62 0.83 8.17
N MET A 45 -8.54 1.77 8.42
CA MET A 45 -8.26 2.96 9.25
C MET A 45 -7.84 2.59 10.68
N GLN A 46 -8.42 1.54 11.25
CA GLN A 46 -8.02 1.02 12.57
C GLN A 46 -6.57 0.50 12.62
N LYS A 47 -5.93 0.25 11.47
CA LYS A 47 -4.55 -0.23 11.35
C LYS A 47 -3.55 0.88 11.02
N GLU A 48 -3.94 2.13 11.26
CA GLU A 48 -3.16 3.34 11.00
C GLU A 48 -2.90 3.60 9.50
N VAL A 49 -3.68 2.97 8.61
CA VAL A 49 -3.64 3.24 7.17
C VAL A 49 -4.72 4.27 6.87
N TYR A 50 -4.30 5.50 6.63
CA TYR A 50 -5.20 6.65 6.47
C TYR A 50 -5.38 7.06 5.01
N LEU A 51 -4.44 6.67 4.15
CA LEU A 51 -4.43 7.03 2.74
C LEU A 51 -4.31 5.76 1.90
N PHE A 52 -5.09 5.73 0.82
CA PHE A 52 -4.98 4.76 -0.24
C PHE A 52 -4.50 5.50 -1.48
N GLU A 53 -3.37 5.05 -2.05
CA GLU A 53 -2.84 5.62 -3.29
C GLU A 53 -2.73 4.53 -4.34
N ARG A 54 -2.90 4.95 -5.59
CA ARG A 54 -2.65 4.10 -6.75
C ARG A 54 -1.31 4.45 -7.35
N LEU A 55 -0.47 3.45 -7.61
CA LEU A 55 0.84 3.64 -8.22
C LEU A 55 0.75 4.32 -9.59
N ASP A 56 -0.31 4.06 -10.35
CA ASP A 56 -0.53 4.64 -11.68
C ASP A 56 -1.19 6.03 -11.66
N SER A 57 -1.57 6.55 -10.49
CA SER A 57 -2.37 7.79 -10.42
C SER A 57 -1.58 9.07 -10.75
N GLY A 58 -0.25 9.00 -10.91
CA GLY A 58 0.58 10.10 -11.40
C GLY A 58 0.43 11.42 -10.63
N ALA A 59 -0.15 11.37 -9.42
CA ALA A 59 -0.60 12.55 -8.72
C ALA A 59 0.61 13.31 -8.15
N LEU A 60 0.83 14.51 -8.68
CA LEU A 60 1.73 15.53 -8.15
C LEU A 60 1.23 16.02 -6.78
N ARG A 61 1.32 15.20 -5.74
CA ARG A 61 1.16 15.71 -4.37
C ARG A 61 2.52 16.06 -3.79
N GLU A 62 2.50 17.05 -2.92
CA GLU A 62 3.66 17.42 -2.12
C GLU A 62 4.18 16.19 -1.35
N PRO A 63 5.52 16.03 -1.26
CA PRO A 63 6.12 14.90 -0.56
C PRO A 63 5.75 14.94 0.93
N ILE A 64 5.12 13.88 1.40
CA ILE A 64 4.67 13.72 2.79
C ILE A 64 5.64 12.80 3.53
N LYS A 65 6.80 13.33 3.90
CA LYS A 65 7.93 12.55 4.45
C LYS A 65 7.65 11.89 5.81
N HIS A 66 6.61 12.29 6.52
CA HIS A 66 6.23 11.68 7.81
C HIS A 66 5.38 10.41 7.65
N LEU A 67 4.94 10.09 6.43
CA LEU A 67 4.19 8.87 6.15
C LEU A 67 5.11 7.70 5.81
N LYS A 68 4.66 6.51 6.20
CA LYS A 68 5.22 5.23 5.77
C LYS A 68 4.38 4.65 4.64
N CYS A 69 5.02 4.34 3.53
CA CYS A 69 4.36 3.72 2.39
C CYS A 69 4.46 2.20 2.45
N VAL A 70 3.32 1.52 2.45
CA VAL A 70 3.22 0.07 2.25
C VAL A 70 2.79 -0.16 0.82
N ALA A 71 3.71 -0.61 -0.03
CA ALA A 71 3.46 -0.88 -1.45
C ALA A 71 3.05 -2.34 -1.62
N PHE A 72 1.75 -2.57 -1.80
CA PHE A 72 1.18 -3.88 -2.10
C PHE A 72 0.84 -3.93 -3.59
N LEU A 73 1.74 -4.52 -4.38
CA LEU A 73 1.73 -4.45 -5.84
C LEU A 73 1.92 -5.85 -6.44
N GLN A 74 1.31 -6.09 -7.59
CA GLN A 74 1.61 -7.28 -8.38
C GLN A 74 3.02 -7.16 -8.97
N PRO A 75 3.84 -8.23 -9.00
CA PRO A 75 5.20 -8.20 -9.56
C PRO A 75 5.19 -8.19 -11.10
N THR A 76 4.66 -7.12 -11.71
CA THR A 76 4.67 -6.90 -13.15
C THR A 76 5.81 -5.95 -13.55
N ILE A 77 6.26 -6.06 -14.79
CA ILE A 77 7.32 -5.18 -15.34
C ILE A 77 6.89 -3.71 -15.24
N GLU A 78 5.62 -3.41 -15.47
CA GLU A 78 5.07 -2.07 -15.39
C GLU A 78 5.10 -1.52 -13.96
N ASN A 79 4.64 -2.29 -12.97
CA ASN A 79 4.67 -1.87 -11.56
C ASN A 79 6.10 -1.66 -11.06
N VAL A 80 7.05 -2.52 -11.45
CA VAL A 80 8.46 -2.36 -11.09
C VAL A 80 9.03 -1.07 -11.67
N ARG A 81 8.68 -0.72 -12.92
CA ARG A 81 9.11 0.54 -13.54
C ARG A 81 8.54 1.76 -12.81
N LEU A 82 7.23 1.77 -12.57
CA LEU A 82 6.56 2.87 -11.86
C LEU A 82 7.08 3.02 -10.43
N LEU A 83 7.29 1.91 -9.73
CA LEU A 83 7.87 1.92 -8.39
C LEU A 83 9.31 2.46 -8.40
N ALA A 84 10.11 2.08 -9.40
CA ALA A 84 11.46 2.60 -9.55
C ALA A 84 11.47 4.12 -9.82
N GLU A 85 10.49 4.65 -10.57
CA GLU A 85 10.33 6.09 -10.78
C GLU A 85 9.94 6.82 -9.49
N GLU A 86 8.98 6.27 -8.73
CA GLU A 86 8.58 6.78 -7.41
C GLU A 86 9.76 6.80 -6.43
N LEU A 87 10.59 5.75 -6.39
CA LEU A 87 11.74 5.65 -5.50
C LEU A 87 12.91 6.56 -5.89
N ARG A 88 12.99 7.06 -7.14
CA ARG A 88 13.99 8.06 -7.53
C ARG A 88 13.72 9.41 -6.89
N SER A 89 12.44 9.73 -6.65
CA SER A 89 12.01 10.97 -5.99
C SER A 89 10.99 10.62 -4.90
N PRO A 90 11.43 9.99 -3.80
CA PRO A 90 10.54 9.40 -2.81
C PRO A 90 9.64 10.45 -2.17
N ARG A 91 8.33 10.26 -2.31
CA ARG A 91 7.30 11.10 -1.69
C ARG A 91 7.12 10.81 -0.20
N TYR A 92 7.43 9.59 0.22
CA TYR A 92 7.25 9.12 1.60
C TYR A 92 8.59 8.91 2.30
N GLY A 93 8.58 8.94 3.64
CA GLY A 93 9.82 8.82 4.42
C GLY A 93 10.39 7.39 4.45
N GLN A 94 9.51 6.39 4.33
CA GLN A 94 9.87 4.97 4.34
C GLN A 94 8.98 4.21 3.36
N TYR A 95 9.55 3.19 2.73
CA TYR A 95 8.84 2.32 1.80
C TYR A 95 9.00 0.86 2.25
N TYR A 96 7.88 0.17 2.36
CA TYR A 96 7.77 -1.26 2.64
C TYR A 96 7.18 -1.91 1.40
N ILE A 97 7.99 -2.67 0.67
CA ILE A 97 7.61 -3.29 -0.60
C ILE A 97 7.14 -4.72 -0.33
N CYS A 98 5.87 -4.99 -0.64
CA CYS A 98 5.20 -6.27 -0.45
C CYS A 98 4.73 -6.79 -1.83
N THR A 99 5.63 -7.47 -2.54
CA THR A 99 5.39 -8.07 -3.87
C THR A 99 5.56 -9.57 -3.82
#